data_AF-A0A1H5UUX4-F1
#
_entry.id   AF-A0A1H5UUX4-F1
#
_cell.length_a   1.000
_cell.length_b   1.000
_cell.length_c   1.000
_cell.angle_alpha   90.00
_cell.angle_beta   90.00
_cell.angle_gamma   90.00
#
_symmetry.space_group_name_H-M   'P 1'
#
loop_
_entity.id
_entity.type
_entity.pdbx_description
1 polymer ?
#
loop_
_entity_poly.entity_id
_entity_poly.type
_entity_poly.pdbx_seq_one_letter_code
_entity_poly.pdbx_strand_id
1 'polypeptide(L)'
;MGETHGIVREFVSFKEAKDITGISDWTWREWADLGKCASVKLGHRVLIPVSEIQRLLSEGLRPAQRQSKASNGGDRCAKQPSL
;
A
#
# COMPACT_ATOMS: atom_id res chain seq x y z
N MET A 1 -4.91 -31.75 -15.50
CA MET A 1 -4.96 -30.40 -14.91
C MET A 1 -3.58 -30.14 -14.33
N GLY A 2 -2.76 -29.34 -15.01
CA GLY A 2 -1.39 -29.06 -14.56
C GLY A 2 -1.41 -27.99 -13.49
N GLU A 3 -0.86 -28.30 -12.32
CA GLU A 3 -0.67 -27.34 -11.25
C GLU A 3 0.41 -26.34 -11.69
N THR A 4 0.02 -25.11 -12.01
CA THR A 4 0.99 -24.02 -12.20
C THR A 4 1.58 -23.66 -10.85
N HIS A 5 2.70 -24.28 -10.50
CA HIS A 5 3.55 -23.77 -9.42
C HIS A 5 4.07 -22.40 -9.86
N GLY A 6 3.44 -21.35 -9.35
CA GLY A 6 3.88 -19.98 -9.58
C GLY A 6 5.27 -19.78 -8.99
N ILE A 7 6.27 -19.53 -9.83
CA ILE A 7 7.58 -19.10 -9.37
C ILE A 7 7.39 -17.74 -8.71
N VAL A 8 7.60 -17.68 -7.39
CA VAL A 8 7.58 -16.42 -6.64
C VAL A 8 8.78 -15.59 -7.11
N ARG A 9 8.50 -14.49 -7.82
CA ARG A 9 9.55 -13.56 -8.22
C ARG A 9 9.96 -12.73 -7.01
N GLU A 10 11.20 -12.88 -6.55
CA GLU A 10 11.74 -12.10 -5.44
C GLU A 10 12.14 -10.67 -5.84
N PHE A 11 12.42 -10.47 -7.13
CA PHE A 11 12.86 -9.21 -7.71
C PHE A 11 12.02 -8.85 -8.93
N VAL A 12 11.72 -7.56 -9.06
CA VAL A 12 10.94 -7.01 -10.17
C VAL A 12 11.67 -5.84 -10.82
N SER A 13 11.47 -5.67 -12.12
CA SER A 13 11.93 -4.50 -12.86
C SER A 13 11.09 -3.26 -12.54
N PHE A 14 11.55 -2.07 -12.91
CA PHE A 14 10.75 -0.83 -12.79
C PHE A 14 9.43 -0.89 -13.55
N LYS A 15 9.39 -1.61 -14.67
CA LYS A 15 8.16 -1.81 -15.45
C LYS A 15 7.15 -2.65 -14.65
N GLU A 16 7.60 -3.75 -14.08
CA GLU A 16 6.74 -4.60 -13.24
C GLU A 16 6.33 -3.87 -11.95
N ALA A 17 7.22 -3.09 -11.34
CA ALA A 17 6.90 -2.28 -10.18
C ALA A 17 5.81 -1.23 -10.50
N LYS A 18 5.87 -0.61 -11.69
CA LYS A 18 4.79 0.24 -12.22
C LYS A 18 3.48 -0.53 -12.37
N ASP A 19 3.52 -1.73 -12.93
CA ASP A 19 2.32 -2.55 -13.12
C ASP A 19 1.69 -2.94 -11.76
N ILE A 20 2.51 -3.07 -10.71
CA ILE A 20 2.05 -3.38 -9.34
C ILE A 20 1.49 -2.14 -8.63
N THR A 21 2.18 -1.00 -8.65
CA THR A 21 1.83 0.16 -7.82
C THR A 21 1.15 1.30 -8.55
N GLY A 22 1.14 1.28 -9.88
CA GLY A 22 0.66 2.38 -10.73
C GLY A 22 1.61 3.58 -10.81
N ILE A 23 2.74 3.56 -10.10
CA ILE A 23 3.75 4.61 -10.13
C ILE A 23 4.60 4.49 -11.39
N SER A 24 4.89 5.60 -12.06
CA SER A 24 5.69 5.58 -13.29
C SER A 24 7.08 4.95 -13.10
N ASP A 25 7.58 4.32 -14.16
CA ASP A 25 8.94 3.76 -14.21
C ASP A 25 10.01 4.82 -14.00
N TRP A 26 9.78 6.05 -14.48
CA TRP A 26 10.65 7.21 -14.24
C TRP A 26 10.77 7.53 -12.74
N THR A 27 9.64 7.57 -12.01
CA THR A 27 9.64 7.83 -10.57
C THR A 27 10.39 6.74 -9.80
N TRP A 28 10.22 5.47 -10.18
CA TRP A 28 10.98 4.37 -9.58
C TRP A 28 12.48 4.50 -9.81
N ARG A 29 12.89 4.92 -11.01
CA ARG A 29 14.30 5.20 -11.32
C ARG A 29 14.83 6.34 -10.45
N GLU A 30 14.10 7.44 -10.36
CA GLU A 30 14.47 8.59 -9.53
C GLU A 30 14.60 8.18 -8.05
N TRP A 31 13.70 7.36 -7.53
CA TRP A 31 13.78 6.86 -6.15
C TRP A 31 14.98 5.95 -5.91
N ALA A 32 15.33 5.10 -6.89
CA ALA A 32 16.51 4.27 -6.81
C ALA A 32 17.79 5.12 -6.83
N ASP A 33 17.86 6.13 -7.71
CA ASP A 33 19.00 7.04 -7.83
C ASP A 33 19.17 7.91 -6.57
N LEU A 34 18.06 8.34 -5.96
CA LEU A 34 18.05 9.12 -4.71
C LEU A 34 18.22 8.25 -3.45
N GLY A 35 18.26 6.92 -3.56
CA GLY A 35 18.32 6.01 -2.43
C GLY A 35 17.06 5.96 -1.56
N LYS A 36 15.91 6.37 -2.10
CA LYS A 36 14.59 6.29 -1.42
C LYS A 36 14.02 4.87 -1.40
N CYS A 37 14.45 4.03 -2.34
CA CYS A 37 14.10 2.61 -2.37
C CYS A 37 15.35 1.75 -2.53
N ALA A 38 15.36 0.59 -1.88
CA ALA A 38 16.37 -0.43 -2.10
C ALA A 38 16.28 -0.98 -3.52
N SER A 39 17.41 -1.03 -4.22
CA SER A 39 17.50 -1.57 -5.56
C SER A 39 18.82 -2.33 -5.76
N VAL A 40 18.81 -3.28 -6.69
CA VAL A 40 19.96 -4.09 -7.06
C VAL A 40 20.29 -3.84 -8.52
N LYS A 41 21.49 -3.35 -8.78
CA LYS A 41 22.02 -3.16 -10.14
C LYS A 41 22.72 -4.43 -10.59
N LEU A 42 22.16 -5.12 -11.59
CA LEU A 42 22.73 -6.31 -12.22
C LEU A 42 23.05 -6.01 -13.69
N GLY A 43 24.31 -5.65 -13.94
CA GLY A 43 24.76 -5.23 -15.27
C GLY A 43 24.01 -4.00 -15.76
N HIS A 44 23.24 -4.15 -16.84
CA HIS A 44 22.42 -3.08 -17.43
C HIS A 44 21.02 -2.96 -16.81
N ARG A 45 20.63 -3.88 -15.92
CA ARG A 45 19.30 -3.92 -15.32
C ARG A 45 19.35 -3.44 -13.88
N VAL A 46 18.31 -2.73 -13.47
CA VAL A 46 18.06 -2.41 -12.07
C VAL A 46 16.78 -3.11 -11.68
N LEU A 47 16.85 -3.85 -10.57
CA LEU A 47 15.76 -4.61 -10.01
C LEU A 47 15.43 -4.09 -8.62
N ILE A 48 14.16 -4.19 -8.24
CA ILE A 48 13.64 -3.85 -6.93
C ILE A 48 13.21 -5.15 -6.26
N PRO A 49 13.64 -5.43 -5.02
CA PRO A 49 13.09 -6.54 -4.25
C PRO A 49 11.59 -6.37 -4.03
N VAL A 50 10.79 -7.43 -4.15
CA VAL A 50 9.34 -7.34 -3.88
C VAL A 50 9.06 -6.93 -2.43
N SER A 51 9.89 -7.36 -1.50
CA SER A 51 9.84 -6.96 -0.09
C SER A 51 9.97 -5.44 0.10
N GLU A 52 10.75 -4.77 -0.76
CA GLU A 52 10.91 -3.32 -0.71
C GLU A 52 9.64 -2.59 -1.15
N ILE A 53 8.95 -3.10 -2.18
CA ILE A 53 7.65 -2.56 -2.59
C ILE A 53 6.64 -2.71 -1.45
N GLN A 54 6.60 -3.88 -0.82
CA GLN A 54 5.73 -4.12 0.34
C GLN A 54 6.04 -3.19 1.51
N ARG A 55 7.34 -2.92 1.78
CA ARG A 55 7.77 -1.95 2.80
C ARG A 55 7.20 -0.56 2.49
N LEU A 56 7.41 -0.06 1.27
CA LEU A 56 6.93 1.25 0.85
C LEU A 56 5.40 1.38 0.93
N LEU A 57 4.66 0.33 0.51
CA LEU A 57 3.20 0.30 0.63
C LEU A 57 2.74 0.31 2.09
N SER A 58 3.46 -0.41 2.96
CA SER A 58 3.16 -0.48 4.39
C SER A 58 3.46 0.84 5.10
N GLU A 59 4.57 1.50 4.76
CA GLU A 59 4.92 2.82 5.30
C GLU A 59 3.98 3.92 4.80
N GLY A 60 3.53 3.83 3.56
CA GLY A 60 2.52 4.73 2.98
C GLY A 60 1.09 4.41 3.38
N LEU A 61 0.85 3.30 4.09
CA LEU A 61 -0.50 2.83 4.42
C LEU A 61 -1.20 3.81 5.36
N ARG A 62 -2.30 4.39 4.89
CA ARG A 62 -3.21 5.17 5.75
C ARG A 62 -4.36 4.28 6.19
N PRO A 63 -4.48 3.96 7.48
CA PRO A 63 -5.52 3.04 7.95
C PRO A 63 -6.90 3.65 7.75
N ALA A 64 -7.83 2.84 7.25
CA ALA A 64 -9.22 3.25 7.14
C ALA A 64 -9.80 3.43 8.55
N GLN A 65 -10.31 4.62 8.85
CA GLN A 65 -11.06 4.83 10.09
C GLN A 65 -12.42 4.14 9.95
N ARG A 66 -12.64 3.09 10.75
CA ARG A 66 -13.96 2.48 10.88
C ARG A 66 -14.89 3.54 11.44
N GLN A 67 -15.83 4.03 10.64
CA GLN A 67 -16.87 4.94 11.12
C GLN A 67 -17.74 4.17 12.14
N SER A 68 -17.38 4.23 13.42
CA SER A 68 -18.31 3.88 14.48
C SER A 68 -19.38 4.95 14.47
N LYS A 69 -20.55 4.66 13.88
CA LYS A 69 -21.75 5.46 14.15
C LYS A 69 -21.98 5.41 15.66
N ALA A 70 -21.53 6.44 16.37
CA ALA A 70 -21.98 6.66 17.73
C ALA A 70 -23.50 6.84 17.65
N SER A 71 -24.21 5.92 18.29
CA SER A 71 -25.63 5.99 18.54
C SER A 71 -25.97 7.38 19.06
N ASN A 72 -26.66 8.17 18.26
CA ASN A 72 -27.33 9.37 18.70
C ASN A 72 -28.54 8.92 19.54
N GLY A 73 -28.28 8.49 20.77
CA GLY A 73 -29.30 8.27 21.79
C GLY A 73 -29.83 9.64 22.18
N GLY A 74 -30.93 10.04 21.54
CA GLY A 74 -31.61 11.29 21.85
C GLY A 74 -32.27 11.20 23.21
N ASP A 75 -31.59 11.65 24.27
CA ASP A 75 -32.24 12.06 25.50
C ASP A 75 -32.97 13.39 25.26
N ARG A 76 -34.16 13.30 24.67
CA ARG A 76 -35.16 14.36 24.76
C ARG A 76 -36.40 13.82 25.45
N CYS A 77 -36.86 14.61 26.42
CA CYS A 77 -38.19 14.60 27.01
C CYS A 77 -38.36 13.75 28.28
N ALA A 78 -38.13 14.38 29.42
CA ALA A 78 -39.04 14.29 30.56
C ALA A 78 -39.28 15.71 31.11
N LYS A 79 -40.11 16.51 30.42
CA LYS A 79 -40.84 17.55 31.13
C LYS A 79 -41.85 16.82 32.01
N GLN A 80 -41.60 16.75 33.31
CA GLN A 80 -42.59 16.29 34.27
C GLN A 80 -43.76 17.31 34.29
N PRO A 81 -45.01 16.89 34.07
CA PRO A 81 -46.16 17.70 34.48
C PRO A 81 -46.70 17.13 35.79
N SER A 82 -46.85 17.97 36.83
CA SER A 82 -48.01 17.89 37.73
C SER A 82 -47.93 18.90 38.89
N LEU A 83 -48.98 19.72 38.93
CA LEU A 83 -49.68 20.38 40.07
C LEU A 83 -48.92 21.37 40.96
#